data_AF-A0A4Y2JNT9-F1
#
_entry.id   AF-A0A4Y2JNT9-F1
#
_cell.length_a   1.000
_cell.length_b   1.000
_cell.length_c   1.000
_cell.angle_alpha   90.00
_cell.angle_beta   90.00
_cell.angle_gamma   90.00
#
_symmetry.space_group_name_H-M   'P 1'
#
loop_
_entity.id
_entity.type
_entity.pdbx_description
1 polymer ?
#
loop_
_entity_poly.entity_id
_entity_poly.type
_entity_poly.pdbx_seq_one_letter_code
_entity_poly.pdbx_strand_id
1 'polypeptide(L)'
;MANVGKRKAFSIDDKVKFIRKLQNSEIQSAICKEFSLSKSTVATIWKNHDCIISAYEKNINGCKRLRKAEAENVEEALFKWFTLQRSRNRPITGTILQAKASEFAELFEKKELCVFQWLAE
;
A
#
# COMPACT_ATOMS: atom_id res chain seq x y z
N MET A 1 -3.19 -34.65 11.76
CA MET A 1 -2.93 -33.90 10.51
C MET A 1 -3.55 -32.51 10.66
N ALA A 2 -2.74 -31.47 10.86
CA ALA A 2 -3.27 -30.13 11.06
C ALA A 2 -3.91 -29.63 9.76
N ASN A 3 -5.21 -29.29 9.83
CA ASN A 3 -5.97 -28.71 8.73
C ASN A 3 -5.21 -27.48 8.23
N VAL A 4 -4.64 -27.56 7.02
CA VAL A 4 -3.97 -26.44 6.35
C VAL A 4 -5.06 -25.45 5.95
N GLY A 5 -5.53 -24.69 6.94
CA GLY A 5 -6.60 -23.73 6.80
C GLY A 5 -6.21 -22.68 5.77
N LYS A 6 -7.07 -22.49 4.76
CA LYS A 6 -6.93 -21.42 3.77
C LYS A 6 -6.67 -20.10 4.51
N ARG A 7 -5.56 -19.43 4.20
CA ARG A 7 -5.21 -18.13 4.82
C ARG A 7 -6.34 -17.13 4.56
N LYS A 8 -7.04 -16.69 5.62
CA LYS A 8 -8.07 -15.66 5.54
C LYS A 8 -7.39 -14.31 5.32
N ALA A 9 -7.68 -13.69 4.18
CA ALA A 9 -7.20 -12.35 3.86
C ALA A 9 -8.21 -11.30 4.37
N PHE A 10 -7.78 -10.51 5.35
CA PHE A 10 -8.56 -9.41 5.94
C PHE A 10 -8.39 -8.12 5.13
N SER A 11 -9.47 -7.35 5.00
CA SER A 11 -9.43 -6.01 4.41
C SER A 11 -8.68 -5.04 5.34
N ILE A 12 -8.31 -3.87 4.82
CA ILE A 12 -7.74 -2.80 5.65
C ILE A 12 -8.77 -2.32 6.68
N ASP A 13 -10.05 -2.20 6.30
CA ASP A 13 -11.14 -1.82 7.21
C ASP A 13 -11.26 -2.77 8.42
N ASP A 14 -11.25 -4.08 8.18
CA ASP A 14 -11.33 -5.08 9.26
C ASP A 14 -10.14 -4.97 10.22
N LYS A 15 -8.93 -4.71 9.68
CA LYS A 15 -7.72 -4.53 10.49
C LYS A 15 -7.75 -3.24 11.29
N VAL A 16 -8.31 -2.15 10.74
CA VAL A 16 -8.47 -0.87 11.46
C VAL A 16 -9.46 -1.00 12.60
N LYS A 17 -10.61 -1.66 12.38
CA LYS A 17 -11.57 -1.98 13.45
C LYS A 17 -10.91 -2.74 14.59
N PHE A 18 -10.09 -3.73 14.24
CA PHE A 18 -9.31 -4.49 15.20
C PHE A 18 -8.31 -3.62 15.99
N ILE A 19 -7.54 -2.76 15.31
CA ILE A 19 -6.56 -1.86 15.95
C ILE A 19 -7.25 -0.88 16.91
N ARG A 20 -8.39 -0.29 16.51
CA ARG A 20 -9.16 0.63 17.36
C ARG A 20 -9.66 -0.04 18.64
N LYS A 21 -10.16 -1.28 18.54
CA LYS A 21 -10.56 -2.06 19.71
C LYS A 21 -9.40 -2.34 20.67
N LEU A 22 -8.22 -2.64 20.13
CA LEU A 22 -7.01 -2.80 20.95
C LEU A 22 -6.58 -1.51 21.66
N GLN A 23 -6.67 -0.37 20.99
CA GLN A 23 -6.36 0.93 21.58
C GLN A 23 -7.34 1.33 22.68
N ASN A 24 -8.60 0.92 22.57
CA ASN A 24 -9.64 1.15 23.57
C ASN A 24 -9.53 0.23 24.81
N SER A 25 -8.39 -0.44 25.02
CA SER A 25 -8.12 -1.36 26.14
C SER A 25 -9.05 -2.58 26.23
N GLU A 26 -9.65 -3.02 25.12
CA GLU A 26 -10.35 -4.30 25.09
C GLU A 26 -9.36 -5.47 25.25
N ILE A 27 -9.79 -6.51 25.96
CA ILE A 27 -8.95 -7.66 26.26
C ILE A 27 -8.63 -8.41 24.95
N GLN A 28 -7.35 -8.55 24.61
CA GLN A 28 -6.86 -9.22 23.39
C GLN A 28 -7.51 -10.59 23.15
N SER A 29 -7.78 -11.34 24.22
CA SER A 29 -8.41 -12.67 24.15
C SER A 29 -9.86 -12.63 23.69
N ALA A 30 -10.61 -11.59 24.06
CA ALA A 30 -11.98 -11.37 23.61
C ALA A 30 -12.00 -11.01 22.12
N ILE A 31 -11.11 -10.10 21.69
CA ILE A 31 -11.00 -9.69 20.29
C ILE A 31 -10.54 -10.86 19.40
N CYS A 32 -9.60 -11.69 19.86
CA CYS A 32 -9.21 -12.90 19.12
C CYS A 32 -10.40 -13.84 18.88
N LYS A 33 -11.27 -14.01 19.89
CA LYS A 33 -12.47 -14.86 19.77
C LYS A 33 -13.50 -14.25 18.82
N GLU A 34 -13.78 -12.96 18.96
CA GLU A 34 -14.75 -12.23 18.13
C GLU A 34 -14.36 -12.27 16.65
N PHE A 35 -13.09 -12.02 16.33
CA PHE A 35 -12.61 -12.00 14.96
C PHE A 35 -12.11 -13.36 14.45
N SER A 36 -12.16 -14.40 15.29
CA SER A 36 -11.59 -15.73 15.00
C SER A 36 -10.13 -15.66 14.52
N LEU A 37 -9.30 -14.88 15.23
CA LEU A 37 -7.89 -14.63 14.93
C LEU A 37 -6.97 -15.44 15.83
N SER A 38 -5.86 -15.91 15.26
CA SER A 38 -4.76 -16.45 16.07
C SER A 38 -3.98 -15.30 16.73
N LYS A 39 -3.38 -15.58 17.90
CA LYS A 39 -2.47 -14.63 18.58
C LYS A 39 -1.34 -14.15 17.66
N SER A 40 -0.81 -15.02 16.81
CA SER A 40 0.21 -14.69 15.81
C SER A 40 -0.28 -13.67 14.77
N THR A 41 -1.54 -13.79 14.33
CA THR A 41 -2.15 -12.83 13.39
C THR A 41 -2.32 -11.46 14.03
N VAL A 42 -2.77 -11.44 15.29
CA VAL A 42 -2.90 -10.22 16.09
C VAL A 42 -1.57 -9.49 16.23
N ALA A 43 -0.51 -10.20 16.64
CA ALA A 43 0.82 -9.60 16.77
C ALA A 43 1.32 -9.01 15.44
N THR A 44 1.06 -9.68 14.33
CA THR A 44 1.44 -9.20 12.99
C THR A 44 0.67 -7.95 12.58
N ILE A 45 -0.64 -7.90 12.86
CA ILE A 45 -1.48 -6.73 12.58
C ILE A 45 -1.02 -5.55 13.44
N TRP A 46 -0.77 -5.79 14.73
CA TRP A 46 -0.28 -4.75 15.64
C TRP A 46 1.09 -4.21 15.23
N LYS A 47 2.02 -5.07 14.82
CA LYS A 47 3.34 -4.63 14.34
C LYS A 47 3.26 -3.67 13.15
N ASN A 48 2.26 -3.86 12.28
CA ASN A 48 2.08 -3.05 11.06
C ASN A 48 0.94 -2.01 11.19
N HIS A 49 0.48 -1.72 12.40
CA HIS A 49 -0.72 -0.90 12.63
C HIS A 49 -0.62 0.51 12.03
N ASP A 50 0.54 1.18 12.15
CA ASP A 50 0.76 2.52 11.58
C ASP A 50 0.55 2.54 10.05
N CYS A 51 1.12 1.56 9.35
CA CYS A 51 0.95 1.44 7.90
C CYS A 51 -0.51 1.16 7.52
N ILE A 52 -1.23 0.39 8.34
CA ILE A 52 -2.64 0.07 8.11
C ILE A 52 -3.52 1.31 8.31
N ILE A 53 -3.24 2.12 9.35
CA ILE A 53 -3.94 3.38 9.61
C ILE A 53 -3.68 4.38 8.49
N SER A 54 -2.42 4.58 8.10
CA SER A 54 -2.06 5.49 7.01
C SER A 54 -2.72 5.08 5.67
N ALA A 55 -2.81 3.79 5.39
CA ALA A 55 -3.52 3.31 4.19
C ALA A 55 -5.03 3.55 4.24
N TYR A 56 -5.63 3.46 5.42
CA TYR A 56 -7.05 3.75 5.63
C TYR A 56 -7.33 5.25 5.46
N GLU A 57 -6.47 6.13 5.97
CA GLU A 57 -6.56 7.59 5.76
C GLU A 57 -6.46 7.97 4.28
N LYS A 58 -5.63 7.25 3.51
CA LYS A 58 -5.51 7.39 2.05
C LYS A 58 -6.71 6.80 1.27
N ASN A 59 -7.81 6.44 1.93
CA ASN A 59 -9.01 5.82 1.35
C ASN A 59 -8.76 4.49 0.60
N ILE A 60 -7.70 3.75 0.94
CA ILE A 60 -7.35 2.47 0.29
C ILE A 60 -8.06 1.29 0.99
N ASN A 61 -9.34 1.46 1.33
CA ASN A 61 -10.03 0.67 2.36
C ASN A 61 -10.36 -0.77 1.89
N GLY A 62 -10.59 -0.94 0.58
CA GLY A 62 -10.92 -2.23 -0.04
C GLY A 62 -9.72 -3.14 -0.33
N CYS A 63 -8.49 -2.65 -0.18
CA CYS A 63 -7.30 -3.44 -0.47
C CYS A 63 -7.01 -4.46 0.63
N LYS A 64 -6.72 -5.70 0.23
CA LYS A 64 -6.29 -6.77 1.15
C LYS A 64 -4.76 -6.84 1.33
N ARG A 65 -4.02 -6.21 0.41
CA ARG A 65 -2.54 -6.18 0.39
C ARG A 65 -2.07 -4.75 0.19
N LEU A 66 -1.16 -4.31 1.06
CA LEU A 66 -0.36 -3.12 0.85
C LEU A 66 0.92 -3.56 0.15
N ARG A 67 1.18 -3.01 -1.04
CA ARG A 67 2.48 -3.11 -1.69
C ARG A 67 3.18 -1.78 -1.48
N LYS A 68 4.43 -1.82 -1.07
CA LYS A 68 5.29 -0.65 -1.16
C LYS A 68 5.73 -0.55 -2.62
N ALA A 69 5.45 0.58 -3.25
CA ALA A 69 5.99 0.89 -4.56
C ALA A 69 7.52 0.97 -4.43
N GLU A 70 8.26 0.23 -5.24
CA GLU A 70 9.73 0.30 -5.26
C GLU A 70 10.20 1.65 -5.82
N ALA A 71 9.39 2.27 -6.67
CA ALA A 71 9.59 3.61 -7.21
C ALA A 71 8.34 4.48 -7.01
N GLU A 72 8.08 4.91 -5.77
CA GLU A 72 6.91 5.72 -5.38
C GLU A 72 6.76 6.98 -6.25
N ASN A 73 7.89 7.62 -6.60
CA ASN A 73 7.91 8.81 -7.48
C ASN A 73 7.46 8.50 -8.92
N VAL A 74 7.87 7.35 -9.47
CA VAL A 74 7.50 6.91 -10.83
C VAL A 74 6.01 6.58 -10.87
N GLU A 75 5.52 5.80 -9.91
CA GLU A 75 4.12 5.43 -9.82
C GLU A 75 3.21 6.65 -9.65
N GLU A 76 3.60 7.62 -8.81
CA GLU A 76 2.84 8.85 -8.61
C GLU A 76 2.77 9.72 -9.88
N ALA A 77 3.92 9.93 -10.55
CA ALA A 77 3.97 10.69 -11.81
C ALA A 77 3.13 10.01 -12.91
N LEU A 78 3.22 8.68 -13.00
CA LEU A 78 2.44 7.88 -13.94
C LEU A 78 0.93 7.98 -13.65
N PHE A 79 0.54 7.91 -12.38
CA PHE A 79 -0.87 8.04 -11.98
C PHE A 79 -1.45 9.42 -12.30
N LYS A 80 -0.72 10.50 -12.03
CA LYS A 80 -1.11 11.87 -12.39
C LYS A 80 -1.28 12.02 -13.89
N TRP A 81 -0.31 11.53 -14.66
CA TRP A 81 -0.38 11.57 -16.13
C TRP A 81 -1.57 10.76 -16.66
N PHE A 82 -1.78 9.54 -16.16
CA PHE A 82 -2.89 8.68 -16.57
C PHE A 82 -4.26 9.32 -16.30
N THR A 83 -4.42 9.90 -15.11
CA THR A 83 -5.66 10.59 -14.70
C THR A 83 -5.96 11.77 -15.64
N LEU A 84 -4.94 12.55 -16.02
CA LEU A 84 -5.07 13.65 -16.98
C LEU A 84 -5.44 13.15 -18.39
N GLN A 85 -4.91 12.03 -18.85
CA GLN A 85 -5.30 11.49 -20.15
C GLN A 85 -6.72 10.93 -20.14
N ARG A 86 -7.14 10.31 -19.02
CA ARG A 86 -8.51 9.84 -18.82
C ARG A 86 -9.53 10.98 -18.80
N SER A 87 -9.21 12.11 -18.15
CA SER A 87 -10.09 13.29 -18.17
C SER A 87 -10.23 13.91 -19.57
N ARG A 88 -9.26 13.65 -20.45
CA ARG A 88 -9.29 14.03 -21.87
C ARG A 88 -9.92 12.96 -22.77
N ASN A 89 -10.57 11.94 -22.18
CA ASN A 89 -11.19 10.80 -22.88
C ASN A 89 -10.25 10.07 -23.85
N ARG A 90 -8.94 10.06 -23.58
CA ARG A 90 -7.99 9.32 -24.42
C ARG A 90 -7.94 7.85 -24.00
N PRO A 91 -8.14 6.90 -24.93
CA PRO A 91 -7.94 5.49 -24.64
C PRO A 91 -6.44 5.23 -24.43
N ILE A 92 -6.07 4.82 -23.22
CA ILE A 92 -4.71 4.39 -22.89
C ILE A 92 -4.68 2.86 -22.89
N THR A 93 -3.90 2.31 -23.82
CA THR A 93 -3.56 0.89 -23.86
C THR A 93 -2.41 0.58 -22.89
N GLY A 94 -2.33 -0.65 -22.41
CA GLY A 94 -1.27 -1.08 -21.48
C GLY A 94 0.15 -0.84 -22.00
N THR A 95 0.39 -0.94 -23.31
CA THR A 95 1.69 -0.66 -23.94
C THR A 95 2.11 0.81 -23.81
N ILE A 96 1.16 1.73 -23.97
CA ILE A 96 1.41 3.18 -23.82
C ILE A 96 1.72 3.50 -22.36
N LEU A 97 1.01 2.85 -21.43
CA LEU A 97 1.24 3.00 -20.00
C LEU A 97 2.63 2.49 -19.60
N GLN A 98 3.07 1.36 -20.15
CA GLN A 98 4.42 0.81 -19.94
C GLN A 98 5.51 1.74 -20.49
N ALA A 99 5.37 2.21 -21.73
CA ALA A 99 6.33 3.15 -22.33
C ALA A 99 6.48 4.42 -21.47
N LYS A 100 5.35 4.97 -20.98
CA LYS A 100 5.38 6.14 -20.11
C LYS A 100 6.01 5.87 -18.74
N ALA A 101 5.81 4.67 -18.19
CA ALA A 101 6.45 4.27 -16.95
C ALA A 101 7.98 4.22 -17.10
N SER A 102 8.48 3.66 -18.22
CA SER A 102 9.91 3.65 -18.54
C SER A 102 10.49 5.06 -18.68
N GLU A 103 9.79 5.97 -19.38
CA GLU A 103 10.20 7.37 -19.48
C GLU A 103 10.33 8.05 -18.10
N PHE A 104 9.37 7.81 -17.20
CA PHE A 104 9.44 8.37 -15.85
C PHE A 104 10.58 7.75 -15.04
N ALA A 105 10.80 6.43 -15.12
CA ALA A 105 11.91 5.77 -14.45
C ALA A 105 13.26 6.39 -14.84
N GLU A 106 13.51 6.57 -16.15
CA GLU A 106 14.73 7.24 -16.62
C GLU A 106 14.85 8.67 -16.12
N LEU A 107 13.75 9.42 -16.10
CA LEU A 107 13.76 10.82 -15.66
C LEU A 107 14.13 10.95 -14.18
N PHE A 108 13.63 10.05 -13.34
CA PHE A 108 13.94 10.05 -11.91
C PHE A 108 15.36 9.53 -11.63
N GLU A 109 15.85 8.53 -12.37
CA GLU A 109 17.24 8.06 -12.28
C GLU A 109 18.25 9.14 -12.73
N LYS A 110 17.97 9.84 -13.83
CA LYS A 110 18.81 10.96 -14.30
C LYS A 110 18.79 12.14 -13.34
N LYS A 111 17.67 12.36 -12.63
CA LYS A 111 17.57 13.45 -11.66
C LYS A 111 18.47 13.20 -10.45
N GLU A 112 18.52 11.98 -9.91
CA GLU A 112 19.45 11.61 -8.83
C GLU A 112 20.91 11.89 -9.23
N LEU A 113 21.32 11.55 -10.46
CA LEU A 113 22.66 11.83 -10.97
C LEU A 113 22.94 13.34 -11.13
N CYS A 114 21.93 14.16 -11.39
CA CYS A 114 22.07 15.59 -11.61
C CYS A 114 22.12 16.39 -10.29
N VAL A 115 21.58 15.88 -9.19
CA VAL A 115 21.65 16.57 -7.87
C VAL A 115 23.06 16.50 -7.25
N PHE A 116 23.90 15.52 -7.62
CA PHE A 116 25.26 15.38 -7.10
C PHE A 116 26.33 16.16 -7.88
N GLN A 117 26.00 16.76 -9.04
CA GLN A 117 26.99 17.42 -9.91
C GLN A 117 27.36 18.86 -9.49
N TRP A 118 26.80 19.39 -8.40
CA TRP A 118 27.03 20.78 -7.95
C TRP A 118 27.95 20.92 -6.71
N LEU A 119 28.65 19.85 -6.31
CA LEU A 119 29.62 19.88 -5.19
C LEU A 119 31.08 19.62 -5.62
N ALA A 120 31.37 19.70 -6.92
CA ALA A 120 32.72 19.65 -7.44
C ALA A 120 33.04 20.96 -8.16
N GLU A 121 33.33 22.00 -7.37
CA GLU A 121 34.28 23.06 -7.73
C GLU A 121 35.17 23.34 -6.52
#